data_AF-A0A0C3A074-F1
#
_entry.id   AF-A0A0C3A074-F1
#
_cell.length_a   1.000
_cell.length_b   1.000
_cell.length_c   1.000
_cell.angle_alpha   90.00
_cell.angle_beta   90.00
_cell.angle_gamma   90.00
#
_symmetry.space_group_name_H-M   'P 1'
#
loop_
_entity.id
_entity.type
_entity.pdbx_description
1 polymer ?
#
loop_
_entity_poly.entity_id
_entity_poly.type
_entity_poly.pdbx_seq_one_letter_code
_entity_poly.pdbx_strand_id
1 'polypeptide(L)'
;FALANNLYRGDLPKYFLDLTWVEEKVSAKYCVTAHVTRLFHSNDPTQPCIFHGNTCTHDMNTIFTVSVLPHTPSDVNGFIGVVFLGSRPVKSEDLGTIFHVHKEKIWAFLLWLIKHNRLYANIELDKECLALYPVDGPLPGMFEHVIHD
;
A
#
# COMPACT_ATOMS: atom_id res chain seq x y z
N PHE A 1 -8.00 -10.86 -16.71
CA PHE A 1 -7.33 -11.78 -15.76
C PHE A 1 -7.99 -11.85 -14.38
N ALA A 2 -8.46 -10.73 -13.78
CA ALA A 2 -9.02 -10.76 -12.41
C ALA A 2 -10.26 -11.67 -12.22
N LEU A 3 -11.20 -11.72 -13.18
CA LEU A 3 -12.40 -12.56 -13.11
C LEU A 3 -12.09 -14.08 -13.16
N ALA A 4 -11.11 -14.48 -13.97
CA ALA A 4 -10.72 -15.88 -14.15
C ALA A 4 -9.98 -16.46 -12.93
N ASN A 5 -9.33 -15.61 -12.13
CA ASN A 5 -8.56 -16.01 -10.97
C ASN A 5 -9.33 -15.84 -9.65
N ASN A 6 -10.64 -15.55 -9.69
CA ASN A 6 -11.45 -15.17 -8.52
C ASN A 6 -10.85 -14.01 -7.69
N LEU A 7 -10.02 -13.17 -8.33
CA LEU A 7 -9.46 -11.95 -7.73
C LEU A 7 -10.38 -10.74 -7.96
N TYR A 8 -11.55 -10.96 -8.58
CA TYR A 8 -12.57 -9.95 -8.74
C TYR A 8 -13.21 -9.66 -7.38
N ARG A 9 -13.05 -8.42 -6.91
CA ARG A 9 -13.47 -7.97 -5.57
C ARG A 9 -14.97 -7.74 -5.43
N GLY A 10 -15.73 -7.92 -6.52
CA GLY A 10 -17.13 -7.49 -6.59
C GLY A 10 -17.25 -5.97 -6.57
N ASP A 11 -18.49 -5.48 -6.38
CA ASP A 11 -18.75 -4.06 -6.22
C ASP A 11 -18.43 -3.65 -4.78
N LEU A 12 -17.40 -2.82 -4.63
CA LEU A 12 -17.07 -2.19 -3.35
C LEU A 12 -18.11 -1.10 -3.02
N PRO A 13 -18.53 -0.98 -1.75
CA PRO A 13 -19.26 0.18 -1.28
C PRO A 13 -18.58 1.49 -1.70
N LYS A 14 -19.37 2.53 -1.99
CA LYS A 14 -18.85 3.84 -2.42
C LYS A 14 -17.77 4.41 -1.49
N TYR A 15 -17.85 4.10 -0.20
CA TYR A 15 -16.91 4.51 0.83
C TYR A 15 -15.48 3.95 0.64
N PHE A 16 -15.32 2.88 -0.14
CA PHE A 16 -14.04 2.21 -0.38
C PHE A 16 -13.53 2.37 -1.81
N LEU A 17 -14.20 3.18 -2.65
CA LEU A 17 -13.80 3.36 -4.06
C LEU A 17 -12.51 4.16 -4.21
N ASP A 18 -12.16 4.93 -3.20
CA ASP A 18 -10.95 5.75 -3.10
C ASP A 18 -9.95 5.16 -2.09
N LEU A 19 -10.01 3.84 -1.85
CA LEU A 19 -8.95 3.13 -1.14
C LEU A 19 -7.64 3.29 -1.92
N THR A 20 -6.57 3.62 -1.20
CA THR A 20 -5.23 3.65 -1.79
C THR A 20 -4.72 2.22 -1.96
N TRP A 21 -3.84 2.01 -2.93
CA TRP A 21 -3.23 0.69 -3.11
C TRP A 21 -2.39 0.25 -1.89
N VAL A 22 -1.90 1.20 -1.09
CA VAL A 22 -1.21 0.90 0.18
C VAL A 22 -2.20 0.38 1.21
N GLU A 23 -3.37 1.01 1.37
CA GLU A 23 -4.42 0.51 2.28
C GLU A 23 -4.88 -0.90 1.91
N GLU A 24 -4.94 -1.19 0.61
CA GLU A 24 -5.22 -2.55 0.12
C GLU A 24 -4.11 -3.53 0.50
N LYS A 25 -2.84 -3.13 0.37
CA LYS A 25 -1.69 -3.95 0.79
C LYS A 25 -1.67 -4.20 2.29
N VAL A 26 -1.95 -3.17 3.09
CA VAL A 26 -2.09 -3.26 4.56
C VAL A 26 -3.18 -4.25 4.96
N SER A 27 -4.22 -4.41 4.12
CA SER A 27 -5.37 -5.27 4.36
C SER A 27 -5.31 -6.62 3.62
N ALA A 28 -4.20 -6.93 2.93
CA ALA A 28 -4.11 -8.12 2.09
C ALA A 28 -3.84 -9.38 2.92
N LYS A 29 -4.73 -10.38 2.87
CA LYS A 29 -4.51 -11.67 3.56
C LYS A 29 -3.30 -12.44 3.01
N TYR A 30 -3.11 -12.37 1.69
CA TYR A 30 -2.03 -13.03 0.98
C TYR A 30 -1.19 -11.96 0.30
N CYS A 31 -0.01 -11.70 0.83
CA CYS A 31 0.97 -10.84 0.17
C CYS A 31 1.97 -11.74 -0.58
N VAL A 32 1.84 -11.77 -1.91
CA VAL A 32 2.70 -12.60 -2.79
C VAL A 32 3.56 -11.75 -3.71
N THR A 33 3.47 -10.43 -3.62
CA THR A 33 4.19 -9.52 -4.51
C THR A 33 4.94 -8.45 -3.76
N ALA A 34 6.20 -8.25 -4.18
CA ALA A 34 6.99 -7.07 -3.86
C ALA A 34 6.83 -6.04 -5.00
N HIS A 35 6.70 -4.77 -4.63
CA HIS A 35 6.56 -3.67 -5.57
C HIS A 35 7.79 -2.76 -5.48
N VAL A 36 8.51 -2.60 -6.58
CA VAL A 36 9.62 -1.66 -6.69
C VAL A 36 9.16 -0.51 -7.57
N THR A 37 8.97 0.66 -6.97
CA THR A 37 8.55 1.87 -7.71
C THR A 37 9.75 2.77 -7.94
N ARG A 38 10.08 2.98 -9.21
CA ARG A 38 11.10 3.93 -9.63
C ARG A 38 10.41 5.26 -9.91
N LEU A 39 10.76 6.29 -9.16
CA LEU A 39 10.22 7.65 -9.35
C LEU A 39 11.32 8.57 -9.87
N PHE A 40 10.99 9.32 -10.90
CA PHE A 40 11.84 10.32 -11.53
C PHE A 40 11.31 11.71 -11.22
N HIS A 41 12.20 12.61 -10.80
CA HIS A 41 11.88 14.02 -10.67
C HIS A 41 12.18 14.76 -11.97
N SER A 42 11.16 15.38 -12.58
CA SER A 42 11.37 16.31 -13.69
C SER A 42 11.55 17.72 -13.17
N ASN A 43 12.67 18.37 -13.54
CA ASN A 43 12.87 19.81 -13.31
C ASN A 43 12.24 20.67 -14.42
N ASP A 44 11.64 20.06 -15.44
CA ASP A 44 11.06 20.76 -16.58
C ASP A 44 9.65 21.30 -16.23
N PRO A 45 9.46 22.63 -16.19
CA PRO A 45 8.18 23.24 -15.84
C PRO A 45 7.07 23.00 -16.88
N THR A 46 7.41 22.48 -18.07
CA THR A 46 6.43 22.11 -19.10
C THR A 46 5.81 20.74 -18.87
N GLN A 47 6.39 19.92 -17.98
CA GLN A 47 5.83 18.63 -17.60
C GLN A 47 4.75 18.79 -16.52
N PRO A 48 3.53 18.28 -16.75
CA PRO A 48 2.43 18.42 -15.79
C PRO A 48 2.63 17.58 -14.53
N CYS A 49 3.44 16.51 -14.60
CA CYS A 49 3.76 15.64 -13.48
C CYS A 49 5.22 15.86 -13.05
N ILE A 50 5.40 16.45 -11.87
CA ILE A 50 6.72 16.68 -11.24
C ILE A 50 7.41 15.34 -10.94
N PHE A 51 6.62 14.30 -10.67
CA PHE A 51 7.07 12.92 -10.53
C PHE A 51 6.39 12.01 -11.54
N HIS A 52 7.20 11.29 -12.31
CA HIS A 52 6.73 10.19 -13.15
C HIS A 52 7.55 8.95 -12.84
N GLY A 53 6.99 7.77 -13.05
CA GLY A 53 7.67 6.55 -12.62
C GLY A 53 7.04 5.28 -13.15
N ASN A 54 7.71 4.16 -12.88
CA ASN A 54 7.18 2.84 -13.15
C ASN A 54 7.25 1.98 -11.88
N THR A 55 6.24 1.13 -11.69
CA THR A 55 6.23 0.14 -10.62
C THR A 55 6.43 -1.24 -11.24
N CYS A 56 7.53 -1.89 -10.89
CA CYS A 56 7.76 -3.30 -11.19
C CYS A 56 7.21 -4.15 -10.06
N THR A 57 6.41 -5.15 -10.41
CA THR A 57 5.85 -6.10 -9.43
C THR A 57 6.55 -7.44 -9.61
N HIS A 58 7.14 -7.94 -8.53
CA HIS A 58 7.86 -9.21 -8.50
C HIS A 58 7.14 -10.18 -7.57
N ASP A 59 6.99 -11.43 -8.00
CA ASP A 59 6.48 -12.48 -7.13
C ASP A 59 7.50 -12.76 -6.01
N MET A 60 7.02 -12.80 -4.78
CA MET A 60 7.78 -13.28 -3.65
C MET A 60 7.68 -14.80 -3.60
N ASN A 61 8.83 -15.47 -3.49
CA ASN A 61 8.88 -16.93 -3.30
C ASN A 61 8.32 -17.39 -1.94
N THR A 62 7.85 -16.44 -1.12
CA THR A 62 7.26 -16.67 0.19
C THR A 62 5.83 -16.13 0.18
N ILE A 63 4.85 -17.03 0.33
CA ILE A 63 3.46 -16.62 0.55
C ILE A 63 3.32 -16.21 2.01
N PHE A 64 3.27 -14.90 2.29
CA PHE A 64 2.85 -14.43 3.60
C PHE A 64 1.35 -14.62 3.73
N THR A 65 0.96 -15.75 4.34
CA THR A 65 -0.42 -16.01 4.78
C THR A 65 -0.54 -15.56 6.22
N VAL A 66 -1.26 -14.47 6.46
CA VAL A 66 -1.33 -13.89 7.79
C VAL A 66 -2.70 -14.17 8.42
N SER A 67 -2.67 -14.54 9.70
CA SER A 67 -3.86 -14.75 10.53
C SER A 67 -4.29 -13.49 11.29
N VAL A 68 -3.43 -12.47 11.35
CA VAL A 68 -3.63 -11.19 12.04
C VAL A 68 -3.55 -10.03 11.04
N LEU A 69 -4.48 -9.08 11.08
CA LEU A 69 -4.45 -7.86 10.25
C LEU A 69 -4.81 -6.62 11.09
N PRO A 70 -4.43 -5.40 10.68
CA PRO A 70 -3.62 -5.04 9.51
C PRO A 70 -2.17 -5.55 9.62
N HIS A 71 -1.44 -5.57 8.49
CA HIS A 71 0.02 -5.72 8.51
C HIS A 71 0.66 -4.53 9.23
N THR A 72 1.82 -4.71 9.86
CA THR A 72 2.54 -3.57 10.44
C THR A 72 3.12 -2.68 9.33
N PRO A 73 3.37 -1.38 9.57
CA PRO A 73 4.06 -0.55 8.58
C PRO A 73 5.41 -1.13 8.15
N SER A 74 6.12 -1.78 9.07
CA SER A 74 7.39 -2.47 8.79
C SER A 74 7.21 -3.62 7.79
N ASP A 75 6.20 -4.46 7.97
CA ASP A 75 5.91 -5.56 7.02
C ASP A 75 5.55 -5.00 5.64
N VAL A 76 4.73 -3.94 5.60
CA VAL A 76 4.29 -3.30 4.36
C VAL A 76 5.46 -2.66 3.61
N ASN A 77 6.39 -1.99 4.31
CA ASN A 77 7.63 -1.49 3.72
C ASN A 77 8.52 -2.63 3.18
N GLY A 78 8.51 -3.81 3.83
CA GLY A 78 9.20 -5.00 3.31
C GLY A 78 8.69 -5.46 1.94
N PHE A 79 7.44 -5.14 1.60
CA PHE A 79 6.83 -5.44 0.30
C PHE A 79 6.95 -4.28 -0.70
N ILE A 80 7.34 -3.09 -0.27
CA ILE A 80 7.33 -1.88 -1.09
C ILE A 80 8.72 -1.24 -1.06
N GLY A 81 9.45 -1.35 -2.17
CA GLY A 81 10.67 -0.59 -2.40
C GLY A 81 10.40 0.66 -3.25
N VAL A 82 11.00 1.79 -2.89
CA VAL A 82 11.02 3.00 -3.74
C VAL A 82 12.44 3.39 -4.07
N VAL A 83 12.71 3.49 -5.37
CA VAL A 83 13.98 4.00 -5.89
C VAL A 83 13.70 5.38 -6.45
N PHE A 84 14.39 6.39 -5.93
CA PHE A 84 14.22 7.74 -6.39
C PHE A 84 15.41 8.20 -7.22
N LEU A 85 15.09 8.78 -8.37
CA LEU A 85 16.05 9.30 -9.32
C LEU A 85 15.80 10.78 -9.55
N GLY A 86 16.72 11.59 -9.07
CA GLY A 86 16.61 13.03 -9.18
C GLY A 86 17.70 13.76 -8.42
N SER A 87 17.96 14.99 -8.85
CA SER A 87 19.04 15.83 -8.31
C SER A 87 18.75 16.39 -6.92
N ARG A 88 17.60 16.08 -6.31
CA ARG A 88 17.15 16.62 -5.02
C ARG A 88 16.72 15.49 -4.08
N PRO A 89 16.90 15.66 -2.76
CA PRO A 89 16.36 14.73 -1.78
C PRO A 89 14.82 14.72 -1.84
N VAL A 90 14.23 13.54 -1.62
CA VAL A 90 12.77 13.34 -1.62
C VAL A 90 12.17 14.00 -0.39
N LYS A 91 11.11 14.81 -0.57
CA LYS A 91 10.36 15.34 0.56
C LYS A 91 9.19 14.44 0.93
N SER A 92 8.74 14.55 2.18
CA SER A 92 7.59 13.78 2.64
C SER A 92 6.31 14.09 1.86
N GLU A 93 6.17 15.35 1.45
CA GLU A 93 5.07 15.86 0.63
C GLU A 93 4.96 15.14 -0.73
N ASP A 94 6.10 14.74 -1.31
CA ASP A 94 6.18 14.18 -2.67
C ASP A 94 5.67 12.74 -2.74
N LEU A 95 6.01 11.93 -1.73
CA LEU A 95 5.57 10.53 -1.64
C LEU A 95 4.26 10.37 -0.87
N GLY A 96 3.90 11.37 -0.05
CA GLY A 96 2.71 11.32 0.79
C GLY A 96 1.43 11.10 0.00
N THR A 97 1.35 11.57 -1.25
CA THR A 97 0.18 11.36 -2.11
C THR A 97 0.08 9.95 -2.69
N ILE A 98 1.21 9.29 -2.97
CA ILE A 98 1.26 7.97 -3.62
C ILE A 98 1.16 6.85 -2.59
N PHE A 99 1.82 7.02 -1.44
CA PHE A 99 1.92 6.03 -0.36
C PHE A 99 1.05 6.42 0.84
N HIS A 100 -0.07 7.06 0.56
CA HIS A 100 -0.99 7.60 1.55
C HIS A 100 -1.85 6.51 2.20
N VAL A 101 -2.18 6.68 3.48
CA VAL A 101 -3.04 5.78 4.25
C VAL A 101 -3.97 6.54 5.19
N HIS A 102 -5.19 6.03 5.35
CA HIS A 102 -6.17 6.49 6.31
C HIS A 102 -6.50 5.35 7.27
N LYS A 103 -6.13 5.51 8.55
CA LYS A 103 -6.34 4.49 9.59
C LYS A 103 -7.79 4.05 9.69
N GLU A 104 -8.72 5.00 9.64
CA GLU A 104 -10.14 4.71 9.76
C GLU A 104 -10.66 3.88 8.59
N LYS A 105 -10.19 4.13 7.37
CA LYS A 105 -10.58 3.34 6.20
C LYS A 105 -10.02 1.94 6.25
N ILE A 106 -8.75 1.76 6.64
CA ILE A 106 -8.14 0.45 6.83
C ILE A 106 -9.00 -0.40 7.78
N TRP A 107 -9.35 0.16 8.94
CA TRP A 107 -10.15 -0.55 9.93
C TRP A 107 -11.56 -0.87 9.43
N ALA A 108 -12.25 0.12 8.86
CA ALA A 108 -13.58 -0.07 8.31
C ALA A 108 -13.59 -1.11 7.18
N PHE A 109 -12.55 -1.11 6.35
CA PHE A 109 -12.40 -2.05 5.25
C PHE A 109 -12.16 -3.48 5.73
N LEU A 110 -11.30 -3.67 6.73
CA LEU A 110 -11.09 -4.99 7.35
C LEU A 110 -12.37 -5.55 7.99
N LEU A 111 -13.13 -4.73 8.71
CA LEU A 111 -14.43 -5.13 9.25
C LEU A 111 -15.43 -5.51 8.14
N TRP A 112 -15.44 -4.74 7.04
CA TRP A 112 -16.27 -5.06 5.88
C TRP A 112 -15.86 -6.39 5.24
N LEU A 113 -14.55 -6.63 5.08
CA LEU A 113 -14.00 -7.85 4.51
C LEU A 113 -14.34 -9.09 5.35
N ILE A 114 -14.23 -9.03 6.69
CA ILE A 114 -14.62 -10.14 7.57
C ILE A 114 -16.08 -10.54 7.34
N LYS A 115 -16.96 -9.54 7.16
CA LYS A 115 -18.40 -9.77 6.98
C LYS A 115 -18.78 -10.30 5.59
N HIS A 116 -18.05 -9.90 4.54
CA HIS A 116 -18.47 -10.13 3.15
C HIS A 116 -17.55 -11.08 2.37
N ASN A 117 -16.35 -11.37 2.88
CA ASN A 117 -15.38 -12.22 2.22
C ASN A 117 -15.00 -13.41 3.11
N ARG A 118 -15.38 -14.62 2.68
CA ARG A 118 -15.11 -15.87 3.40
C ARG A 118 -13.61 -16.09 3.67
N LEU A 119 -12.73 -15.55 2.83
CA LEU A 119 -11.28 -15.65 3.05
C LEU A 119 -10.86 -14.92 4.33
N TYR A 120 -11.59 -13.89 4.75
CA TYR A 120 -11.28 -13.05 5.90
C TYR A 120 -12.01 -13.47 7.18
N ALA A 121 -12.92 -14.46 7.11
CA ALA A 121 -13.79 -14.83 8.22
C ALA A 121 -13.06 -15.24 9.52
N ASN A 122 -11.82 -15.75 9.41
CA ASN A 122 -11.03 -16.24 10.54
C ASN A 122 -9.78 -15.38 10.80
N ILE A 123 -9.77 -14.13 10.34
CA ILE A 123 -8.67 -13.20 10.60
C ILE A 123 -8.90 -12.49 11.92
N GLU A 124 -7.87 -12.46 12.75
CA GLU A 124 -7.80 -11.66 13.97
C GLU A 124 -7.44 -10.21 13.63
N LEU A 125 -8.12 -9.25 14.26
CA LEU A 125 -7.85 -7.84 14.06
C LEU A 125 -7.06 -7.25 15.22
N ASP A 126 -5.88 -6.72 14.92
CA ASP A 126 -4.97 -6.13 15.91
C ASP A 126 -5.05 -4.60 15.89
N LYS A 127 -5.53 -4.05 17.02
CA LYS A 127 -5.62 -2.60 17.21
C LYS A 127 -4.28 -1.95 17.55
N GLU A 128 -3.35 -2.69 18.15
CA GLU A 128 -2.02 -2.19 18.46
C GLU A 128 -1.24 -1.98 17.17
N CYS A 129 -1.32 -2.94 16.24
CA CYS A 129 -0.80 -2.77 14.89
C CYS A 129 -1.45 -1.58 14.16
N LEU A 130 -2.78 -1.45 14.21
CA LEU A 130 -3.49 -0.30 13.63
C LEU A 130 -3.03 1.03 14.22
N ALA A 131 -2.67 1.07 15.51
CA ALA A 131 -2.24 2.29 16.19
C ALA A 131 -0.94 2.88 15.60
N LEU A 132 -0.10 2.05 14.97
CA LEU A 132 1.16 2.44 14.33
C LEU A 132 0.95 3.34 13.10
N TYR A 133 -0.23 3.30 12.47
CA TYR A 133 -0.54 4.13 11.30
C TYR A 133 -0.91 5.57 11.69
N PRO A 134 -0.72 6.56 10.81
CA PRO A 134 -1.27 7.91 11.03
C PRO A 134 -2.80 7.88 10.89
N VAL A 135 -3.50 8.86 11.46
CA VAL A 135 -4.95 9.03 11.21
C VAL A 135 -5.19 9.22 9.71
N ASP A 136 -4.38 10.10 9.13
CA ASP A 136 -4.40 10.50 7.72
C ASP A 136 -2.96 10.95 7.36
N GLY A 137 -2.29 10.27 6.43
CA GLY A 137 -0.91 10.61 6.09
C GLY A 137 -0.11 9.53 5.35
N PRO A 138 1.21 9.73 5.16
CA PRO A 138 2.08 8.75 4.49
C PRO A 138 2.27 7.49 5.33
N LEU A 139 2.55 6.37 4.64
CA LEU A 139 3.01 5.13 5.26
C LEU A 139 4.25 5.38 6.16
N PRO A 140 4.21 5.03 7.46
CA PRO A 140 5.35 5.18 8.36
C PRO A 140 6.57 4.36 7.90
N GLY A 141 7.77 4.91 8.04
CA GLY A 141 9.03 4.24 7.65
C GLY A 141 9.31 4.21 6.14
N MET A 142 8.39 4.69 5.31
CA MET A 142 8.52 4.66 3.86
C MET A 142 9.75 5.42 3.33
N PHE A 143 10.07 6.55 3.97
CA PHE A 143 11.20 7.40 3.57
C PHE A 143 12.57 6.78 3.87
N GLU A 144 12.64 5.85 4.83
CA GLU A 144 13.88 5.15 5.18
C GLU A 144 14.26 4.12 4.11
N HIS A 145 13.30 3.70 3.28
CA HIS A 145 13.48 2.72 2.22
C HIS A 145 13.70 3.37 0.84
N VAL A 146 13.88 4.70 0.81
CA VAL A 146 14.16 5.45 -0.41
C VAL A 146 15.66 5.35 -0.74
N ILE A 147 15.97 4.71 -1.86
CA ILE A 147 17.33 4.67 -2.40
C ILE A 147 17.51 5.85 -3.36
N HIS A 148 18.56 6.64 -3.15
CA HIS A 148 19.00 7.70 -4.06
C HIS A 148 20.07 7.15 -5.00
N ASP A 149 19.89 7.33 -6.30
CA ASP A 149 20.84 7.02 -7.37
C ASP A 149 21.03 8.25 -8.28
#